data_AF-A0A929GJH7-F1
#
_entry.id   AF-A0A929GJH7-F1
#
_cell.length_a   1.000
_cell.length_b   1.000
_cell.length_c   1.000
_cell.angle_alpha   90.00
_cell.angle_beta   90.00
_cell.angle_gamma   90.00
#
_symmetry.space_group_name_H-M   'P 1'
#
loop_
_entity.id
_entity.type
_entity.pdbx_description
1 polymer ?
#
loop_
_entity_poly.entity_id
_entity_poly.type
_entity_poly.pdbx_seq_one_letter_code
_entity_poly.pdbx_strand_id
1 'polypeptide(L)' 'MKDHQGDPIKEAWVICLVLGVILINFPFIHIFNNQQQIFGMPPLVLYFLIGWPASIGVTWLFVRRMGKESSTTDQETGE' A
#
# COMPACT_ATOMS: atom_id res chain seq x y z
N MET A 1 -25.97 -7.99 -11.98
CA MET A 1 -24.98 -8.41 -10.96
C MET A 1 -24.42 -7.10 -10.43
N LYS A 2 -24.60 -6.76 -9.15
CA LYS A 2 -24.35 -5.40 -8.65
C LYS A 2 -22.84 -5.19 -8.51
N ASP A 3 -22.26 -4.54 -9.50
CA ASP A 3 -20.86 -4.11 -9.48
C ASP A 3 -20.64 -3.23 -8.25
N HIS A 4 -19.90 -3.77 -7.29
CA HIS A 4 -19.48 -3.02 -6.12
C HIS A 4 -18.44 -2.02 -6.58
N GLN A 5 -18.88 -0.83 -6.98
CA GLN A 5 -18.05 0.37 -6.96
C GLN A 5 -17.66 0.58 -5.49
N GLY A 6 -16.53 0.01 -5.08
CA GLY A 6 -15.92 0.29 -3.79
C GLY A 6 -15.51 1.74 -3.78
N ASP A 7 -15.90 2.50 -2.75
CA ASP A 7 -15.42 3.87 -2.62
C ASP A 7 -13.88 3.85 -2.62
N PRO A 8 -13.19 4.60 -3.49
CA PRO A 8 -11.73 4.56 -3.60
C PRO A 8 -11.02 4.93 -2.29
N ILE A 9 -11.71 5.67 -1.42
CA ILE A 9 -11.27 5.95 -0.04
C ILE A 9 -11.19 4.67 0.81
N LYS A 10 -12.16 3.76 0.67
CA LYS A 10 -12.23 2.51 1.45
C LYS A 10 -11.16 1.55 0.98
N GLU A 11 -10.95 1.45 -0.33
CA GLU A 11 -9.87 0.65 -0.91
C GLU A 11 -8.50 1.16 -0.46
N ALA A 12 -8.26 2.48 -0.56
CA ALA A 12 -7.04 3.11 -0.09
C ALA A 12 -6.77 2.81 1.40
N TRP A 13 -7.81 2.89 2.24
CA TRP A 13 -7.72 2.56 3.65
C TRP A 13 -7.37 1.09 3.90
N VAL A 14 -8.02 0.15 3.20
CA VAL A 14 -7.74 -1.28 3.32
C VAL A 14 -6.30 -1.60 2.91
N ILE A 15 -5.84 -1.05 1.79
CA ILE A 15 -4.46 -1.25 1.32
C ILE A 15 -3.46 -0.69 2.31
N CYS A 16 -3.68 0.55 2.78
CA CYS A 16 -2.84 1.18 3.78
C CYS A 16 -2.75 0.33 5.05
N LEU A 17 -3.87 -0.25 5.50
CA LEU A 17 -3.92 -1.11 6.69
C LEU A 17 -3.15 -2.41 6.46
N VAL A 18 -3.40 -3.11 5.34
CA VAL A 18 -2.70 -4.34 4.98
C VAL A 18 -1.19 -4.09 4.89
N LEU A 19 -0.78 -2.99 4.25
CA LEU A 19 0.62 -2.62 4.12
C LEU A 19 1.26 -2.30 5.48
N GLY A 20 0.55 -1.59 6.36
CA GLY A 20 0.99 -1.34 7.74
C GLY A 20 1.16 -2.62 8.56
N VAL A 21 0.24 -3.59 8.41
CA VAL A 21 0.32 -4.91 9.06
C VAL A 21 1.49 -5.73 8.52
N ILE A 22 1.74 -5.68 7.20
CA ILE A 22 2.93 -6.30 6.59
C ILE A 22 4.20 -5.65 7.14
N LEU A 23 4.20 -4.32 7.31
CA LEU A 23 5.34 -3.59 7.87
C LEU A 23 5.67 -4.03 9.31
N ILE A 24 4.64 -4.24 10.12
CA ILE A 24 4.75 -4.65 11.54
C ILE A 24 4.93 -6.18 11.68
N ASN A 25 4.89 -6.93 10.59
CA ASN A 25 4.94 -8.38 10.64
C ASN A 25 6.30 -8.87 11.21
N PHE A 26 6.25 -9.80 12.17
CA PHE A 26 7.41 -10.35 12.89
C PHE A 26 8.62 -10.73 12.01
N PRO A 27 8.49 -11.44 10.87
CA PRO A 27 9.64 -11.76 10.01
C PRO A 27 10.37 -10.52 9.48
N PHE A 28 9.65 -9.46 9.08
CA PHE A 28 10.30 -8.23 8.63
C PHE A 28 11.03 -7.56 9.79
N ILE A 29 10.35 -7.38 10.92
CA ILE A 29 10.95 -6.81 12.12
C ILE A 29 12.19 -7.60 12.52
N HIS A 30 12.13 -8.94 12.55
CA HIS A 30 13.23 -9.81 12.94
C HIS A 30 14.42 -9.72 11.98
N ILE A 31 14.19 -9.62 10.67
CA ILE A 31 15.26 -9.43 9.67
C ILE A 31 15.98 -8.09 9.88
N PHE A 32 15.24 -7.02 10.22
CA PHE A 32 15.82 -5.69 10.46
C PHE A 32 16.28 -5.45 11.90
N ASN A 33 15.91 -6.32 12.85
CA ASN A 33 16.31 -6.23 14.26
C ASN A 33 17.67 -6.89 14.54
N ASN A 34 18.52 -7.03 13.53
CA ASN A 34 19.88 -7.50 13.74
C ASN A 34 20.66 -6.50 14.63
N GLN A 35 21.48 -7.01 15.55
CA GLN A 35 22.37 -6.23 16.43
C GLN A 35 23.41 -5.36 15.67
N GLN A 36 23.45 -5.48 14.35
CA GLN A 36 24.25 -4.65 13.45
C GLN A 36 23.63 -3.25 13.38
N GLN A 37 24.16 -2.33 14.19
CA GLN A 37 23.82 -0.91 14.09
C GLN A 37 24.44 -0.34 12.82
N ILE A 38 23.61 0.09 11.87
CA ILE A 38 24.08 0.84 10.70
C ILE A 38 24.20 2.29 11.14
N PHE A 39 25.42 2.83 11.13
CA PHE A 39 25.68 4.24 11.48
C PHE A 39 25.29 4.63 12.93
N GLY A 40 25.22 3.66 13.84
CA GLY A 40 24.78 3.84 15.24
C GLY A 40 23.25 3.84 15.44
N MET A 41 22.47 3.72 14.36
CA MET A 41 21.01 3.65 14.40
C MET A 41 20.53 2.20 14.19
N PRO A 42 19.47 1.76 14.90
CA PRO A 42 18.83 0.48 14.64
C PRO A 42 18.30 0.43 13.20
N PRO A 43 18.55 -0.65 12.43
CA PRO A 43 18.03 -0.77 11.06
C PRO A 43 16.51 -0.71 10.99
N LEU A 44 15.83 -1.04 12.11
CA LEU A 44 14.39 -0.86 12.31
C LEU A 44 13.91 0.58 12.02
N VAL A 45 14.70 1.59 12.39
CA VAL A 45 14.34 3.00 12.17
C VAL A 45 14.39 3.31 10.68
N LEU A 46 15.46 2.91 9.99
CA LEU A 46 15.59 3.05 8.53
C LEU A 46 14.45 2.35 7.79
N TYR A 47 14.10 1.14 8.25
CA TYR A 47 12.98 0.38 7.73
C TYR A 47 11.67 1.16 7.83
N PHE A 48 11.36 1.76 8.99
CA PHE A 48 10.18 2.59 9.15
C PHE A 48 10.23 3.85 8.28
N LEU A 49 11.42 4.46 8.18
CA LEU A 49 11.65 5.70 7.41
C LEU A 49 11.42 5.51 5.90
N ILE A 50 11.74 4.32 5.38
CA ILE A 50 11.52 3.97 3.96
C ILE A 50 10.15 3.32 3.76
N GLY A 51 9.74 2.46 4.70
CA GLY A 51 8.48 1.71 4.63
C GLY A 51 7.25 2.61 4.69
N TRP A 52 7.31 3.74 5.41
CA TRP A 52 6.22 4.71 5.48
C TRP A 52 5.95 5.42 4.15
N PRO A 53 6.92 6.09 3.49
CA PRO A 53 6.70 6.70 2.18
C PRO A 53 6.44 5.65 1.09
N ALA A 54 7.05 4.47 1.17
CA ALA A 54 6.72 3.35 0.29
C ALA A 54 5.25 2.97 0.43
N SER A 55 4.71 2.98 1.66
CA SER A 55 3.31 2.63 1.90
C SER A 55 2.33 3.60 1.28
N ILE A 56 2.63 4.90 1.40
CA ILE A 56 1.86 5.96 0.75
C ILE A 56 1.99 5.84 -0.77
N GLY A 57 3.19 5.58 -1.29
CA GLY A 57 3.46 5.45 -2.72
C GLY A 57 2.69 4.31 -3.38
N VAL A 58 2.68 3.13 -2.75
CA VAL A 58 1.92 1.96 -3.25
C VAL A 58 0.42 2.24 -3.21
N THR A 59 -0.09 2.77 -2.10
CA THR A 59 -1.52 3.12 -1.96
C THR A 59 -1.93 4.14 -3.03
N TRP A 60 -1.12 5.18 -3.24
CA TRP A 60 -1.36 6.20 -4.26
C TRP A 60 -1.34 5.63 -5.68
N LEU A 61 -0.35 4.79 -6.00
CA LEU A 61 -0.25 4.15 -7.31
C LEU A 61 -1.48 3.27 -7.58
N PHE A 62 -1.92 2.53 -6.56
CA PHE A 62 -3.06 1.63 -6.67
C PHE A 62 -4.37 2.37 -6.88
N VAL A 63 -4.65 3.40 -6.07
CA VAL A 63 -5.82 4.28 -6.25
C VAL A 63 -5.82 4.90 -7.66
N ARG A 64 -4.65 5.34 -8.14
CA ARG A 64 -4.51 5.91 -9.48
C ARG A 64 -4.75 4.90 -10.61
N ARG A 65 -4.40 3.62 -10.40
CA ARG A 65 -4.64 2.55 -11.38
C ARG A 65 -6.12 2.16 -11.43
N MET A 66 -6.77 2.02 -10.28
CA MET A 66 -8.17 1.64 -10.19
C MET A 66 -9.11 2.71 -10.74
N GLY A 67 -8.85 3.99 -10.48
CA GLY A 67 -9.64 5.09 -11.06
C GLY A 67 -9.56 5.20 -12.60
N LYS A 68 -8.67 4.47 -13.26
CA LYS A 68 -8.58 4.40 -14.74
C LYS A 68 -9.39 3.27 -15.36
N GLU A 69 -9.71 2.22 -14.60
CA GLU A 69 -10.40 1.04 -15.14
C GLU A 69 -11.93 1.26 -15.20
N SER A 70 -12.47 2.11 -14.32
CA SER A 70 -13.89 2.45 -14.26
C SER A 70 -14.43 3.30 -15.42
N SER A 71 -13.58 3.76 -16.35
CA SER A 71 -13.99 4.70 -17.42
C SER A 71 -14.07 4.06 -18.81
N THR A 72 -13.83 2.76 -18.96
CA THR A 72 -13.76 2.08 -20.27
C THR A 72 -14.98 1.21 -20.61
N THR A 73 -15.90 0.95 -19.68
CA THR A 73 -17.03 0.02 -19.93
C THR A 73 -18.34 0.71 -20.38
N ASP A 74 -18.49 2.02 -20.24
CA ASP A 74 -19.76 2.71 -20.56
C ASP A 74 -19.92 3.19 -22.02
N GLN A 75 -18.97 2.90 -22.92
CA GLN A 75 -18.98 3.45 -24.29
C GLN A 75 -19.35 2.50 -25.44
N GLU A 76 -19.72 1.24 -25.20
CA GLU A 76 -19.94 0.27 -26.30
C GLU A 76 -21.36 -0.35 -26.39
N THR A 77 -22.39 0.24 -25.78
CA THR A 77 -23.78 -0.25 -25.96
C THR A 77 -24.76 0.90 -26.12
N GLY A 78 -24.56 1.69 -27.17
CA GLY A 78 -25.42 2.81 -27.50
C GLY A 78 -25.35 3.20 -28.97
N GLU A 79 -25.39 2.23 -29.89
CA GLU A 79 -25.78 2.43 -31.30
C GLU A 79 -26.66 1.27 -31.77
#